data_AF-A0A553NML4-F1
#
_entry.id   AF-A0A553NML4-F1
#
_cell.length_a   1.000
_cell.length_b   1.000
_cell.length_c   1.000
_cell.angle_alpha   90.00
_cell.angle_beta   90.00
_cell.angle_gamma   90.00
#
_symmetry.space_group_name_H-M   'P 1'
#
loop_
_entity.id
_entity.type
_entity.pdbx_description
1 polymer ?
#
loop_
_entity_poly.entity_id
_entity_poly.type
_entity_poly.pdbx_seq_one_letter_code
_entity_poly.pdbx_strand_id
1 'polypeptide(L)'
;MAGNNLYRGWRCGEIGREVTDSILSQALHAYRSEARAMPHSYNTSGSKFMTTVTQRPSAHLTLSSLPGGTDSTPQADLHQSCRHPVHTWANKSFGAHLHNMTLTNGRLRVPQDGRYYLYSQVYFRYPSPSDGDQTSVSHQLVQCIYKKTSYLRPIQLLKGVGTKCWAPDAEYALHSVYQGGLFELRAGDEVFVSVSSPSMVYGEDSSSYFGAFRLDL
;
A
#
# COMPACT_ATOMS: atom_id res chain seq x y z
N MET A 1 -3.78 -56.33 2.40
CA MET A 1 -3.71 -55.31 3.46
C MET A 1 -3.51 -53.97 2.77
N ALA A 2 -4.57 -53.16 2.72
CA ALA A 2 -4.54 -51.81 2.19
C ALA A 2 -4.05 -50.85 3.29
N GLY A 3 -3.12 -49.96 2.95
CA GLY A 3 -2.65 -48.90 3.84
C GLY A 3 -2.50 -47.61 3.02
N ASN A 4 -3.47 -46.72 3.21
CA ASN A 4 -3.61 -45.43 2.53
C ASN A 4 -2.44 -44.49 2.82
N ASN A 5 -1.85 -43.91 1.78
CA ASN A 5 -0.97 -42.75 1.87
C ASN A 5 -1.73 -41.55 1.27
N LEU A 6 -2.36 -40.75 2.13
CA LEU A 6 -3.19 -39.61 1.73
C LEU A 6 -2.60 -38.33 2.32
N TYR A 7 -1.43 -37.93 1.80
CA TYR A 7 -0.94 -36.56 1.90
C TYR A 7 -0.76 -36.03 0.49
N ARG A 8 -1.88 -35.66 -0.16
CA ARG A 8 -1.82 -34.78 -1.32
C ARG A 8 -1.49 -33.39 -0.79
N GLY A 9 -0.24 -32.97 -0.98
CA GLY A 9 0.17 -31.58 -0.80
C GLY A 9 -0.60 -30.70 -1.78
N TRP A 10 -1.24 -29.66 -1.25
CA TRP A 10 -1.93 -28.65 -2.04
C TRP A 10 -0.93 -27.90 -2.93
N ARG A 11 -1.19 -27.83 -4.24
CA ARG A 11 -0.41 -26.98 -5.16
C ARG A 11 -0.93 -25.55 -5.09
N CYS A 12 -0.03 -24.57 -5.01
CA CYS A 12 -0.38 -23.13 -5.07
C CYS A 12 -1.08 -22.87 -6.42
N GLY A 13 -2.39 -22.58 -6.39
CA GLY A 13 -3.23 -22.37 -7.58
C GLY A 13 -4.66 -22.90 -7.49
N GLU A 14 -4.97 -23.83 -6.58
CA GLU A 14 -6.33 -24.40 -6.47
C GLU A 14 -7.27 -23.57 -5.57
N ILE A 15 -6.75 -22.87 -4.56
CA ILE A 15 -7.57 -22.06 -3.64
C ILE A 15 -7.97 -20.70 -4.26
N GLY A 16 -7.17 -20.20 -5.21
CA GLY A 16 -7.35 -18.87 -5.79
C GLY A 16 -8.44 -18.79 -6.86
N ARG A 17 -8.65 -19.85 -7.66
CA ARG A 17 -9.57 -19.79 -8.81
C ARG A 17 -11.05 -19.85 -8.40
N GLU A 18 -11.40 -20.63 -7.38
CA GLU A 18 -12.81 -20.77 -6.97
C GLU A 18 -13.34 -19.51 -6.26
N VAL A 19 -12.48 -18.78 -5.54
CA VAL A 19 -12.89 -17.56 -4.81
C VAL A 19 -12.96 -16.34 -5.74
N THR A 20 -12.04 -16.19 -6.71
CA THR A 20 -12.06 -15.05 -7.64
C THR A 20 -13.24 -15.09 -8.59
N ASP A 21 -13.60 -16.26 -9.12
CA ASP A 21 -14.70 -16.38 -10.08
C ASP A 21 -16.07 -16.17 -9.41
N SER A 22 -16.22 -16.59 -8.14
CA SER A 22 -17.41 -16.33 -7.33
C SER A 22 -17.62 -14.83 -7.06
N ILE A 23 -16.56 -14.13 -6.64
CA ILE A 23 -16.62 -12.69 -6.32
C ILE A 23 -16.85 -11.84 -7.59
N LEU A 24 -16.18 -12.18 -8.70
CA LEU A 24 -16.39 -11.49 -9.98
C LEU A 24 -17.82 -11.67 -10.50
N SER A 25 -18.41 -12.86 -10.35
CA SER A 25 -19.80 -13.11 -10.76
C SER A 25 -20.81 -12.33 -9.92
N GLN A 26 -20.60 -12.25 -8.60
CA GLN A 26 -21.47 -11.49 -7.70
C GLN A 26 -21.36 -9.98 -7.92
N ALA A 27 -20.14 -9.46 -8.13
CA ALA A 27 -19.91 -8.05 -8.39
C ALA A 27 -20.56 -7.59 -9.72
N LEU A 28 -20.46 -8.42 -10.78
CA LEU A 28 -21.10 -8.12 -12.06
C LEU A 28 -22.63 -8.18 -12.00
N HIS A 29 -23.19 -9.08 -11.18
CA HIS A 29 -24.64 -9.13 -10.96
C HIS A 29 -25.16 -7.93 -10.18
N ALA A 30 -24.46 -7.51 -9.12
CA ALA A 30 -24.81 -6.33 -8.32
C ALA A 30 -24.77 -5.05 -9.17
N TYR A 31 -23.71 -4.88 -9.97
CA TYR A 31 -23.56 -3.74 -10.88
C TYR A 31 -24.69 -3.67 -11.93
N ARG A 32 -25.09 -4.81 -12.51
CA ARG A 32 -26.21 -4.86 -13.46
C ARG A 32 -27.58 -4.56 -12.84
N SER A 33 -27.79 -4.88 -11.57
CA SER A 33 -29.03 -4.52 -10.87
C SER A 33 -29.12 -3.03 -10.53
N GLU A 34 -28.02 -2.39 -10.11
CA GLU A 34 -28.00 -0.96 -9.78
C GLU A 34 -28.14 -0.08 -11.04
N ALA A 35 -27.57 -0.49 -12.17
CA ALA A 35 -27.65 0.25 -13.43
C ALA A 35 -29.07 0.33 -14.02
N ARG A 36 -30.01 -0.55 -13.61
CA ARG A 36 -31.42 -0.53 -14.06
C ARG A 36 -32.36 0.28 -13.17
N ALA A 37 -31.91 0.74 -12.00
CA ALA A 37 -32.78 1.30 -10.97
C ALA A 37 -32.66 2.83 -10.78
N MET A 38 -31.90 3.55 -11.61
CA MET A 38 -31.68 5.00 -11.42
C MET A 38 -32.53 5.85 -12.37
N PRO A 39 -33.53 6.61 -11.89
CA PRO A 39 -34.16 7.66 -12.68
C PRO A 39 -33.17 8.81 -12.82
N HIS A 40 -32.88 9.19 -14.07
CA HIS A 40 -32.05 10.35 -14.37
C HIS A 40 -32.90 11.62 -14.35
N SER A 41 -32.84 12.38 -13.26
CA SER A 41 -33.21 13.79 -13.26
C SER A 41 -32.40 14.56 -12.22
N TYR A 42 -31.38 15.28 -12.66
CA TYR A 42 -30.81 16.38 -11.89
C TYR A 42 -30.97 17.65 -12.71
N ASN A 43 -31.97 18.44 -12.35
CA ASN A 43 -32.11 19.82 -12.77
C ASN A 43 -32.21 20.66 -11.51
N THR A 44 -31.22 21.52 -11.23
CA THR A 44 -31.51 22.87 -10.74
C THR A 44 -30.30 23.78 -10.81
N SER A 45 -30.55 24.94 -11.40
CA SER A 45 -29.75 26.15 -11.39
C SER A 45 -29.34 26.62 -9.99
N GLY A 46 -28.13 27.18 -9.91
CA GLY A 46 -27.83 28.39 -9.16
C GLY A 46 -27.92 28.37 -7.63
N SER A 47 -26.79 28.10 -6.97
CA SER A 47 -26.40 28.86 -5.79
C SER A 47 -24.86 28.86 -5.67
N LYS A 48 -24.24 30.00 -5.93
CA LYS A 48 -22.82 30.25 -5.63
C LYS A 48 -22.69 30.41 -4.11
N PHE A 49 -22.44 29.31 -3.40
CA PHE A 49 -21.93 29.40 -2.04
C PHE A 49 -20.40 29.55 -2.10
N MET A 50 -19.91 30.77 -1.86
CA MET A 50 -18.50 30.99 -1.53
C MET A 50 -18.28 30.53 -0.08
N THR A 51 -18.20 29.21 0.13
CA THR A 51 -17.43 28.67 1.24
C THR A 51 -16.02 28.51 0.73
N THR A 52 -15.06 29.21 1.35
CA THR A 52 -13.67 28.76 1.29
C THR A 52 -13.63 27.40 2.01
N VAL A 53 -13.93 26.32 1.28
CA VAL A 53 -13.73 24.96 1.79
C VAL A 53 -12.24 24.84 2.01
N THR A 54 -11.81 24.97 3.27
CA THR A 54 -10.46 24.60 3.66
C THR A 54 -10.29 23.15 3.25
N GLN A 55 -9.44 22.91 2.24
CA GLN A 55 -9.21 21.56 1.73
C GLN A 55 -8.82 20.66 2.90
N ARG A 56 -9.57 19.56 3.08
CA ARG A 56 -9.37 18.64 4.20
C ARG A 56 -7.95 18.08 4.14
N PRO A 57 -7.29 17.88 5.31
CA PRO A 57 -5.99 17.23 5.35
C PRO A 57 -6.01 15.92 4.58
N SER A 58 -5.27 15.88 3.47
CA SER A 58 -5.14 14.70 2.64
C SER A 58 -3.85 14.71 1.84
N ALA A 59 -3.35 13.53 1.56
CA ALA A 59 -2.18 13.32 0.73
C ALA A 59 -2.36 12.05 -0.09
N HIS A 60 -1.93 12.12 -1.35
CA HIS A 60 -1.64 10.96 -2.18
C HIS A 60 -0.26 11.20 -2.78
N LEU A 61 0.70 10.36 -2.43
CA LEU A 61 2.08 10.46 -2.88
C LEU A 61 2.42 9.23 -3.68
N THR A 62 3.16 9.40 -4.77
CA THR A 62 3.72 8.26 -5.50
C THR A 62 5.22 8.21 -5.29
N LEU A 63 5.81 7.04 -5.48
CA LEU A 63 7.26 6.91 -5.41
C LEU A 63 7.90 7.66 -6.58
N SER A 64 8.95 8.45 -6.31
CA SER A 64 9.74 9.09 -7.36
C SER A 64 10.82 8.13 -7.86
N SER A 65 10.83 7.91 -9.17
CA SER A 65 11.83 7.09 -9.87
C SER A 65 13.11 7.92 -10.03
N LEU A 66 13.98 7.95 -9.01
CA LEU A 66 15.34 8.51 -9.17
C LEU A 66 16.35 7.38 -9.46
N PRO A 67 17.28 7.58 -10.41
CA PRO A 67 18.26 6.57 -10.80
C PRO A 67 19.34 6.47 -9.72
N GLY A 68 19.24 5.40 -8.93
CA GLY A 68 20.12 5.14 -7.81
C GLY A 68 19.29 4.37 -6.80
N GLY A 69 19.62 3.09 -6.63
CA GLY A 69 18.93 2.21 -5.70
C GLY A 69 18.67 2.95 -4.40
N THR A 70 17.48 2.77 -3.84
CA THR A 70 17.12 3.38 -2.55
C THR A 70 18.14 2.93 -1.50
N ASP A 71 19.18 3.74 -1.29
CA ASP A 71 20.13 3.62 -0.18
C ASP A 71 19.35 3.99 1.08
N SER A 72 18.50 3.06 1.52
CA SER A 72 17.76 3.21 2.75
C SER A 72 18.61 2.59 3.85
N THR A 73 19.27 3.43 4.63
CA THR A 73 19.93 2.99 5.85
C THR A 73 18.90 2.34 6.78
N PRO A 74 19.16 1.13 7.31
CA PRO A 74 18.24 0.50 8.26
C PRO A 74 18.08 1.36 9.51
N GLN A 75 16.83 1.58 9.92
CA GLN A 75 16.49 2.30 11.13
C GLN A 75 16.39 1.30 12.31
N ALA A 76 17.30 1.42 13.28
CA ALA A 76 17.53 0.40 14.31
C ALA A 76 16.38 0.21 15.31
N ASP A 77 15.50 1.21 15.47
CA ASP A 77 14.36 1.19 16.37
C ASP A 77 13.07 0.62 15.74
N LEU A 78 13.14 0.16 14.47
CA LEU A 78 12.05 -0.49 13.76
C LEU A 78 12.11 -2.02 13.83
N HIS A 79 10.99 -2.67 13.48
CA HIS A 79 10.94 -4.13 13.43
C HIS A 79 11.89 -4.66 12.35
N GLN A 80 12.69 -5.69 12.67
CA GLN A 80 13.73 -6.23 11.78
C GLN A 80 13.21 -6.61 10.39
N SER A 81 11.96 -7.07 10.29
CA SER A 81 11.35 -7.46 9.01
C SER A 81 11.05 -6.30 8.07
N CYS A 82 11.02 -5.05 8.54
CA CYS A 82 10.66 -3.88 7.75
C CYS A 82 11.33 -2.62 8.30
N ARG A 83 12.66 -2.63 8.36
CA ARG A 83 13.48 -1.58 8.98
C ARG A 83 14.03 -0.55 7.99
N HIS A 84 13.58 -0.56 6.74
CA HIS A 84 14.05 0.34 5.69
C HIS A 84 12.96 1.36 5.32
N PRO A 85 12.96 2.57 5.91
CA PRO A 85 11.98 3.58 5.57
C PRO A 85 12.08 4.02 4.11
N VAL A 86 10.94 4.28 3.49
CA VAL A 86 10.87 4.79 2.12
C VAL A 86 10.85 6.31 2.17
N HIS A 87 11.89 6.94 1.61
CA HIS A 87 12.10 8.39 1.69
C HIS A 87 11.69 9.16 0.43
N THR A 88 11.62 8.47 -0.71
CA THR A 88 11.47 9.07 -2.04
C THR A 88 10.00 9.24 -2.47
N TRP A 89 9.10 9.51 -1.53
CA TRP A 89 7.72 9.88 -1.86
C TRP A 89 7.67 11.29 -2.46
N ALA A 90 6.84 11.48 -3.49
CA ALA A 90 6.68 12.77 -4.17
C ALA A 90 5.22 13.07 -4.50
N ASN A 91 4.91 14.36 -4.61
CA ASN A 91 3.58 14.89 -4.95
C ASN A 91 3.53 15.55 -6.35
N LYS A 92 4.50 15.23 -7.23
CA LYS A 92 4.68 15.89 -8.54
C LYS A 92 4.18 15.05 -9.72
N SER A 93 3.83 13.80 -9.49
CA SER A 93 3.30 12.87 -10.49
C SER A 93 1.80 13.09 -10.72
N PHE A 94 1.29 12.52 -11.81
CA PHE A 94 -0.13 12.58 -12.15
C PHE A 94 -0.98 11.90 -11.07
N GLY A 95 -1.94 12.63 -10.50
CA GLY A 95 -2.82 12.14 -9.44
C GLY A 95 -2.25 12.23 -8.02
N ALA A 96 -0.99 12.67 -7.85
CA ALA A 96 -0.43 12.93 -6.54
C ALA A 96 -0.77 14.34 -6.05
N HIS A 97 -1.03 14.47 -4.75
CA HIS A 97 -1.36 15.74 -4.12
C HIS A 97 -0.94 15.76 -2.65
N LEU A 98 -0.81 16.97 -2.13
CA LEU A 98 -0.54 17.23 -0.72
C LEU A 98 -1.37 18.44 -0.29
N HIS A 99 -2.45 18.21 0.43
CA HIS A 99 -3.40 19.23 0.88
C HIS A 99 -3.38 19.32 2.39
N ASN A 100 -3.01 20.50 2.90
CA ASN A 100 -2.97 20.79 4.33
C ASN A 100 -2.18 19.73 5.13
N MET A 101 -1.11 19.18 4.56
CA MET A 101 -0.19 18.24 5.19
C MET A 101 1.23 18.59 4.72
N THR A 102 2.26 18.15 5.43
CA THR A 102 3.65 18.35 5.01
C THR A 102 4.38 17.02 4.89
N LEU A 103 5.26 16.91 3.89
CA LEU A 103 6.10 15.74 3.67
C LEU A 103 7.57 16.11 3.95
N THR A 104 8.19 15.44 4.90
CA THR A 104 9.61 15.65 5.25
C THR A 104 10.29 14.29 5.37
N ASN A 105 11.37 14.06 4.61
CA ASN A 105 12.13 12.80 4.61
C ASN A 105 11.23 11.54 4.46
N GLY A 106 10.24 11.60 3.57
CA GLY A 106 9.28 10.51 3.34
C GLY A 106 8.21 10.32 4.43
N ARG A 107 8.12 11.24 5.40
CA ARG A 107 7.16 11.20 6.50
C ARG A 107 6.08 12.25 6.29
N LEU A 108 4.82 11.83 6.31
CA LEU A 108 3.66 12.70 6.27
C LEU A 108 3.36 13.19 7.69
N ARG A 109 3.44 14.51 7.91
CA ARG A 109 3.12 15.13 9.19
C ARG A 109 1.65 15.54 9.23
N VAL A 110 0.99 15.16 10.32
CA VAL A 110 -0.42 15.42 10.56
C VAL A 110 -0.61 16.87 11.05
N PRO A 111 -1.48 17.68 10.41
CA PRO A 111 -1.65 19.09 10.77
C PRO A 111 -2.57 19.30 11.98
N GLN A 112 -3.49 18.36 12.21
CA GLN A 112 -4.66 18.53 13.08
C GLN A 112 -5.08 17.19 13.64
N ASP A 113 -5.52 17.19 14.90
CA ASP A 113 -6.09 16.02 15.56
C ASP A 113 -7.30 15.49 14.78
N GLY A 114 -7.41 14.17 14.70
CA GLY A 114 -8.57 13.54 14.10
C GLY A 114 -8.33 12.08 13.75
N ARG A 115 -9.34 11.50 13.10
CA ARG A 115 -9.28 10.14 12.60
C ARG A 115 -8.87 10.16 11.13
N TYR A 116 -7.80 9.45 10.80
CA TYR A 116 -7.21 9.41 9.46
C TYR A 116 -7.25 8.00 8.92
N TYR A 117 -7.73 7.85 7.69
CA TYR A 117 -7.53 6.62 6.94
C TYR A 117 -6.15 6.68 6.28
N LEU A 118 -5.25 5.80 6.71
CA LEU A 118 -3.92 5.64 6.14
C LEU A 118 -3.95 4.49 5.15
N TYR A 119 -3.27 4.63 4.02
CA TYR A 119 -3.15 3.56 3.03
C TYR A 119 -1.82 3.64 2.30
N SER A 120 -1.31 2.49 1.87
CA SER A 120 -0.14 2.43 0.99
C SER A 120 -0.14 1.16 0.16
N GLN A 121 0.31 1.29 -1.08
CA GLN A 121 0.73 0.18 -1.92
C GLN A 121 2.23 0.26 -2.15
N VAL A 122 2.92 -0.86 -1.97
CA VAL A 122 4.30 -1.03 -2.44
C VAL A 122 4.32 -2.16 -3.44
N TYR A 123 4.79 -1.85 -4.65
CA TYR A 123 4.99 -2.83 -5.70
C TYR A 123 6.40 -3.37 -5.63
N PHE A 124 6.52 -4.66 -5.35
CA PHE A 124 7.79 -5.37 -5.28
C PHE A 124 8.04 -6.14 -6.58
N ARG A 125 9.25 -6.00 -7.12
CA ARG A 125 9.75 -6.76 -8.27
C ARG A 125 10.95 -7.58 -7.83
N TYR A 126 10.86 -8.89 -7.99
CA TYR A 126 12.01 -9.76 -7.75
C TYR A 126 13.06 -9.56 -8.86
N PRO A 127 14.36 -9.57 -8.51
CA PRO A 127 15.43 -9.59 -9.51
C PRO A 127 15.34 -10.87 -10.35
N SER A 128 15.75 -10.77 -11.62
CA SER A 128 15.78 -11.90 -12.55
C SER A 128 16.84 -12.91 -12.10
N PRO A 129 16.62 -14.23 -12.25
CA PRO A 129 17.63 -15.25 -11.93
C PRO A 129 18.92 -15.14 -12.77
N SER A 130 18.92 -14.35 -13.85
CA SER A 130 20.12 -14.05 -14.65
C SER A 130 21.12 -13.09 -13.98
N ASP A 131 20.75 -12.42 -12.89
CA ASP A 131 21.59 -11.42 -12.18
C ASP A 131 22.53 -12.03 -11.11
N GLY A 132 22.88 -13.30 -11.24
CA GLY A 132 23.83 -13.97 -10.37
C GLY A 132 23.20 -14.75 -9.22
N ASP A 133 23.95 -15.74 -8.76
CA ASP A 133 23.61 -16.86 -7.89
C ASP A 133 22.97 -16.45 -6.53
N GLN A 134 21.70 -16.08 -6.54
CA GLN A 134 20.90 -15.88 -5.33
C GLN A 134 20.23 -17.20 -4.94
N THR A 135 21.05 -18.11 -4.44
CA THR A 135 20.63 -19.34 -3.79
C THR A 135 19.72 -19.03 -2.59
N SER A 136 18.46 -19.50 -2.67
CA SER A 136 17.67 -19.97 -1.53
C SER A 136 17.23 -19.01 -0.41
N VAL A 137 17.33 -17.68 -0.53
CA VAL A 137 16.72 -16.80 0.48
C VAL A 137 15.24 -16.60 0.15
N SER A 138 14.35 -17.15 0.98
CA SER A 138 12.92 -16.83 0.91
C SER A 138 12.73 -15.36 1.26
N HIS A 139 12.71 -14.48 0.26
CA HIS A 139 12.47 -13.06 0.49
C HIS A 139 11.00 -12.87 0.88
N GLN A 140 10.76 -12.68 2.18
CA GLN A 140 9.50 -12.15 2.68
C GLN A 140 9.43 -10.68 2.27
N LEU A 141 8.42 -10.33 1.48
CA LEU A 141 8.13 -8.95 1.13
C LEU A 141 7.29 -8.38 2.24
N VAL A 142 7.82 -7.41 2.97
CA VAL A 142 7.11 -6.84 4.11
C VAL A 142 7.01 -5.35 3.90
N GLN A 143 5.81 -4.83 4.10
CA GLN A 143 5.50 -3.41 4.11
C GLN A 143 4.89 -3.08 5.47
N CYS A 144 5.42 -2.08 6.15
CA CYS A 144 4.94 -1.61 7.44
C CYS A 144 4.59 -0.13 7.37
N ILE A 145 3.51 0.26 8.04
CA ILE A 145 3.14 1.67 8.24
C ILE A 145 3.37 1.99 9.71
N TYR A 146 4.18 3.01 9.97
CA TYR A 146 4.57 3.44 11.30
C TYR A 146 4.07 4.85 11.61
N LYS A 147 3.89 5.10 12.91
CA LYS A 147 3.63 6.43 13.49
C LYS A 147 4.78 6.82 14.41
N LYS A 148 5.36 7.99 14.19
CA LYS A 148 6.27 8.66 15.14
C LYS A 148 5.50 9.78 15.83
N THR A 149 5.63 9.82 17.15
CA THR A 149 5.04 10.81 18.04
C THR A 149 6.09 11.23 19.08
N SER A 150 5.71 11.88 20.17
CA SER A 150 6.61 12.22 21.28
C SER A 150 7.23 11.00 21.98
N TYR A 151 6.68 9.81 21.75
CA TYR A 151 7.22 8.55 22.24
C TYR A 151 8.58 8.21 21.62
N LEU A 152 9.44 7.55 22.40
CA LEU A 152 10.84 7.30 22.05
C LEU A 152 10.97 6.48 20.75
N ARG A 153 10.20 5.40 20.60
CA ARG A 153 10.24 4.52 19.42
C ARG A 153 9.01 4.72 18.52
N PRO A 154 9.14 4.57 17.19
CA PRO A 154 8.00 4.51 16.29
C PRO A 154 7.04 3.36 16.65
N ILE A 155 5.75 3.61 16.49
CA ILE A 155 4.67 2.66 16.77
C ILE A 155 4.22 2.05 15.44
N GLN A 156 4.26 0.73 15.30
CA GLN A 156 3.76 0.04 14.10
C GLN A 156 2.23 0.06 14.09
N LEU A 157 1.64 0.60 13.04
CA LEU A 157 0.20 0.66 12.86
C LEU A 157 -0.31 -0.50 12.01
N LEU A 158 0.36 -0.78 10.89
CA LEU A 158 -0.02 -1.83 9.96
C LEU A 158 1.23 -2.59 9.49
N LYS A 159 1.04 -3.87 9.17
CA LYS A 159 2.06 -4.75 8.56
C LYS A 159 1.40 -5.67 7.56
N GLY A 160 1.84 -5.59 6.30
CA GLY A 160 1.49 -6.47 5.21
C GLY A 160 2.68 -7.36 4.85
N VAL A 161 2.41 -8.63 4.56
CA VAL A 161 3.43 -9.62 4.18
C VAL A 161 3.00 -10.29 2.88
N GLY A 162 3.87 -10.23 1.88
CA GLY A 162 3.80 -10.99 0.65
C GLY A 162 4.84 -12.12 0.67
N THR A 163 4.42 -13.31 0.26
CA THR A 163 5.32 -14.45 0.06
C THR A 163 5.34 -14.82 -1.42
N LYS A 164 6.53 -15.13 -1.94
CA LYS A 164 6.66 -15.72 -3.27
C LYS A 164 6.14 -17.17 -3.21
N CYS A 165 5.10 -17.47 -3.98
CA CYS A 165 4.84 -18.86 -4.38
C CYS A 165 5.85 -19.20 -5.48
N TRP A 166 6.69 -20.21 -5.24
CA TRP A 166 7.67 -20.68 -6.21
C TRP A 166 6.96 -21.51 -7.28
N ALA A 167 7.00 -21.06 -8.53
CA ALA A 167 6.97 -21.93 -9.70
C ALA A 167 8.40 -21.92 -10.29
N PRO A 168 8.96 -23.09 -10.66
CA PRO A 168 10.34 -23.20 -11.18
C PRO A 168 10.62 -22.28 -12.37
N ASP A 169 9.61 -22.00 -13.18
CA ASP A 169 9.72 -21.25 -14.45
C ASP A 169 9.21 -19.80 -14.35
N ALA A 170 9.00 -19.26 -13.14
CA ALA A 170 8.52 -17.89 -12.99
C ALA A 170 9.65 -16.87 -13.23
N GLU A 171 9.76 -16.38 -14.47
CA GLU A 171 10.76 -15.38 -14.89
C GLU A 171 10.64 -14.03 -14.16
N TYR A 172 9.43 -13.63 -13.77
CA TYR A 172 9.18 -12.42 -12.99
C TYR A 172 8.14 -12.69 -11.91
N ALA A 173 8.54 -12.50 -10.65
CA ALA A 173 7.58 -12.40 -9.56
C ALA A 173 7.32 -10.91 -9.30
N LEU A 174 6.08 -10.50 -9.58
CA LEU A 174 5.57 -9.16 -9.30
C LEU A 174 4.58 -9.30 -8.14
N HIS A 175 4.68 -8.43 -7.14
CA HIS A 175 3.82 -8.51 -5.98
C HIS A 175 3.48 -7.13 -5.42
N SER A 176 2.20 -6.79 -5.44
CA SER A 176 1.70 -5.58 -4.78
C SER A 176 1.26 -5.91 -3.37
N VAL A 177 1.85 -5.26 -2.38
CA VAL A 177 1.31 -5.27 -1.01
C VAL A 177 0.54 -3.97 -0.82
N TYR A 178 -0.78 -4.10 -0.67
CA TYR A 178 -1.66 -2.99 -0.30
C TYR A 178 -2.19 -3.20 1.11
N GLN A 179 -2.22 -2.14 1.90
CA GLN A 179 -2.86 -2.14 3.20
C GLN A 179 -3.41 -0.75 3.51
N GLY A 180 -4.46 -0.70 4.32
CA GLY A 180 -5.01 0.54 4.83
C GLY A 180 -5.82 0.33 6.10
N GLY A 181 -5.98 1.38 6.88
CA GLY A 181 -6.62 1.31 8.18
C GLY A 181 -6.90 2.69 8.77
N LEU A 182 -7.81 2.71 9.73
CA LEU A 182 -8.31 3.94 10.34
C LEU A 182 -7.67 4.15 11.71
N PHE A 183 -7.02 5.30 11.92
CA PHE A 183 -6.25 5.59 13.13
C PHE A 183 -6.53 6.98 13.67
N GLU A 184 -6.47 7.13 14.99
CA GLU A 184 -6.46 8.44 15.63
C GLU A 184 -5.04 8.99 15.68
N LEU A 185 -4.87 10.17 15.07
CA LEU A 185 -3.61 10.87 14.97
C LEU A 185 -3.75 12.27 15.57
N ARG A 186 -2.66 12.74 16.19
CA ARG A 186 -2.58 14.09 16.75
C ARG A 186 -1.79 15.01 15.83
N ALA A 187 -2.03 16.31 15.93
CA ALA A 187 -1.22 17.32 15.28
C ALA A 187 0.26 17.13 15.66
N GLY A 188 1.12 17.09 14.65
CA GLY A 188 2.55 16.83 14.80
C GLY A 188 2.95 15.36 14.78
N ASP A 189 2.03 14.40 14.82
CA ASP A 189 2.36 13.00 14.54
C ASP A 189 2.87 12.87 13.10
N GLU A 190 3.85 12.00 12.89
CA GLU A 190 4.42 11.70 11.58
C GLU A 190 4.14 10.25 11.21
N VAL A 191 3.60 10.02 10.01
CA VAL A 191 3.33 8.67 9.49
C VAL A 191 4.21 8.38 8.29
N PHE A 192 4.73 7.16 8.22
CA PHE A 192 5.70 6.76 7.18
C PHE A 192 5.64 5.27 6.88
N VAL A 193 6.11 4.91 5.68
CA VAL A 193 6.18 3.54 5.18
C VAL A 193 7.61 3.02 5.30
N SER A 194 7.74 1.74 5.66
CA SER A 194 9.01 1.03 5.74
C SER A 194 8.89 -0.38 5.17
N VAL A 195 9.96 -0.89 4.54
CA VAL A 195 9.94 -2.15 3.78
C VAL A 195 11.02 -3.13 4.22
N SER A 196 10.89 -4.41 3.84
CA SER A 196 11.92 -5.44 4.05
C SER A 196 13.12 -5.25 3.13
N SER A 197 12.87 -5.07 1.83
CA SER A 197 13.90 -5.08 0.78
C SER A 197 13.75 -3.86 -0.13
N PRO A 198 14.47 -2.77 0.16
CA PRO A 198 14.36 -1.50 -0.57
C PRO A 198 14.76 -1.65 -2.05
N SER A 199 15.78 -2.47 -2.34
CA SER A 199 16.22 -2.77 -3.71
C SER A 199 15.18 -3.47 -4.58
N MET A 200 14.13 -4.04 -3.98
CA MET A 200 13.05 -4.72 -4.70
C MET A 200 11.82 -3.83 -4.88
N VAL A 201 11.83 -2.61 -4.35
CA VAL A 201 10.71 -1.67 -4.50
C VAL A 201 10.75 -1.05 -5.89
N TYR A 202 9.67 -1.25 -6.64
CA TYR A 202 9.50 -0.71 -7.97
C TYR A 202 8.69 0.59 -7.92
N GLY A 203 9.23 1.64 -8.55
CA GLY A 203 8.70 2.99 -8.49
C GLY A 203 8.33 3.61 -9.83
N GLU A 204 8.32 2.85 -10.92
CA GLU A 204 7.84 3.36 -12.21
C GLU A 204 6.30 3.31 -12.28
N ASP A 205 5.73 4.13 -13.18
CA ASP A 205 4.31 4.16 -13.50
C ASP A 205 3.34 4.37 -12.32
N SER A 206 3.82 5.02 -11.24
CA SER A 206 3.03 5.25 -10.02
C SER A 206 2.49 3.95 -9.38
N SER A 207 3.16 2.81 -9.60
CA SER A 207 2.74 1.50 -9.06
C SER A 207 2.80 1.41 -7.53
N SER A 208 3.65 2.25 -6.93
CA SER A 208 3.84 2.39 -5.48
C SER A 208 3.38 3.76 -5.00
N TYR A 209 2.52 3.78 -3.98
CA TYR A 209 1.93 5.01 -3.44
C TYR A 209 1.69 4.94 -1.92
N PHE A 210 1.61 6.11 -1.30
CA PHE A 210 1.33 6.30 0.12
C PHE A 210 0.42 7.50 0.30
N GLY A 211 -0.63 7.35 1.09
CA GLY A 211 -1.56 8.44 1.34
C GLY A 211 -2.28 8.36 2.66
N ALA A 212 -2.96 9.46 2.94
CA ALA A 212 -3.77 9.65 4.13
C ALA A 212 -4.89 10.65 3.82
N PHE A 213 -6.04 10.51 4.48
CA PHE A 213 -7.04 11.58 4.52
C PHE A 213 -7.77 11.57 5.85
N ARG A 214 -8.12 12.77 6.33
CA ARG A 214 -8.91 12.95 7.54
C ARG A 214 -10.39 12.64 7.27
N LEU A 215 -11.01 11.89 8.17
CA LEU A 215 -12.46 11.74 8.24
C LEU A 215 -13.06 12.82 9.15
N ASP A 216 -14.22 13.31 8.73
CA ASP A 216 -15.14 14.02 9.61
C ASP A 216 -16.16 12.96 10.06
N LEU A 217 -16.20 12.67 11.35
CA LEU A 217 -17.23 11.86 12.00
C LEU A 217 -18.08 12.77 12.87
#